data_AF-A0A8B9N5Q5-F1
#
_entry.id   AF-A0A8B9N5Q5-F1
#
_cell.length_a   1.000
_cell.length_b   1.000
_cell.length_c   1.000
_cell.angle_alpha   90.00
_cell.angle_beta   90.00
_cell.angle_gamma   90.00
#
_symmetry.space_group_name_H-M   'P 1'
#
loop_
_entity.id
_entity.type
_entity.pdbx_description
1 polymer ?
#
loop_
_entity_poly.entity_id
_entity_poly.type
_entity_poly.pdbx_seq_one_letter_code
_entity_poly.pdbx_strand_id
1 'polypeptide(L)'
;MSEGTKNIVTAMKTHGVRKVVACLSAFLLWDLQKVPPRLVPVTEDHIRMHRILQDSGLDCVYVMPPHIADDQPLTGDYTVTVGASGGSRVISTHDLGHFLLRCLHTSCYDGKSVYLSRDYSKD
;
A
#
# COMPACT_ATOMS: atom_id res chain seq x y z
N MET A 1 10.98 -5.17 -7.76
CA MET A 1 10.18 -4.02 -7.28
C MET A 1 11.10 -2.93 -6.75
N SER A 2 12.00 -3.22 -5.80
CA SER A 2 12.86 -2.19 -5.18
C SER A 2 13.70 -1.37 -6.18
N GLU A 3 14.30 -2.00 -7.18
CA GLU A 3 15.11 -1.28 -8.19
C GLU A 3 14.26 -0.31 -9.02
N GLY A 4 13.03 -0.71 -9.39
CA GLY A 4 12.08 0.19 -10.04
C GLY A 4 11.73 1.39 -9.15
N THR A 5 11.53 1.16 -7.85
CA THR A 5 11.30 2.23 -6.88
C THR A 5 12.47 3.21 -6.77
N LYS A 6 13.72 2.73 -6.78
CA LYS A 6 14.90 3.62 -6.79
C LYS A 6 14.92 4.53 -8.02
N ASN A 7 14.59 3.98 -9.18
CA ASN A 7 14.54 4.74 -10.43
C ASN A 7 13.43 5.80 -10.38
N ILE A 8 12.23 5.43 -9.89
CA ILE A 8 11.11 6.36 -9.72
C ILE A 8 11.49 7.49 -8.76
N VAL A 9 12.01 7.17 -7.56
CA VAL A 9 12.41 8.18 -6.56
C VAL A 9 13.47 9.12 -7.11
N THR A 10 14.47 8.59 -7.82
CA THR A 10 15.50 9.41 -8.48
C THR A 10 14.88 10.39 -9.47
N ALA A 11 14.03 9.90 -10.37
CA ALA A 11 13.36 10.74 -11.37
C ALA A 11 12.45 11.79 -10.72
N MET A 12 11.67 11.40 -9.71
CA MET A 12 10.81 12.33 -8.97
C MET A 12 11.61 13.48 -8.36
N LYS A 13 12.73 13.18 -7.70
CA LYS A 13 13.62 14.20 -7.12
C LYS A 13 14.21 15.12 -8.20
N THR A 14 14.69 14.55 -9.29
CA THR A 14 15.26 15.31 -10.42
C THR A 14 14.24 16.26 -11.05
N HIS A 15 12.97 15.85 -11.13
CA HIS A 15 11.91 16.61 -11.79
C HIS A 15 10.98 17.37 -10.83
N GLY A 16 11.30 17.42 -9.53
CA GLY A 16 10.51 18.17 -8.54
C GLY A 16 9.13 17.57 -8.23
N VAL A 17 8.89 16.29 -8.54
CA VAL A 17 7.66 15.59 -8.17
C VAL A 17 7.75 15.16 -6.71
N ARG A 18 6.74 15.55 -5.91
CA ARG A 18 6.78 15.42 -4.45
C ARG A 18 6.02 14.22 -3.89
N LYS A 19 4.87 13.89 -4.48
CA LYS A 19 3.92 12.91 -3.95
C LYS A 19 4.07 11.54 -4.60
N VAL A 20 4.14 10.47 -3.80
CA VAL A 20 4.04 9.09 -4.27
C VAL A 20 3.11 8.27 -3.39
N VAL A 21 2.19 7.55 -4.01
CA VAL A 21 1.29 6.61 -3.35
C VAL A 21 1.68 5.22 -3.84
N ALA A 22 2.24 4.40 -2.95
CA ALA A 22 2.81 3.12 -3.33
C ALA A 22 1.97 1.97 -2.76
N CYS A 23 1.62 1.01 -3.61
CA CYS A 23 1.05 -0.27 -3.17
C CYS A 23 2.19 -1.21 -2.76
N LEU A 24 2.10 -1.75 -1.55
CA LEU A 24 2.95 -2.79 -1.00
C LEU A 24 2.06 -3.97 -0.60
N SER A 25 2.17 -4.45 0.63
CA SER A 25 1.36 -5.56 1.14
C SER A 25 1.15 -5.46 2.65
N ALA A 26 0.00 -5.94 3.12
CA ALA A 26 -0.30 -6.15 4.53
C ALA A 26 0.72 -7.02 5.27
N PHE A 27 1.49 -7.86 4.57
CA PHE A 27 2.54 -8.66 5.19
C PHE A 27 3.61 -7.81 5.90
N LEU A 28 3.79 -6.54 5.51
CA LEU A 28 4.71 -5.60 6.19
C LEU A 28 4.20 -5.14 7.55
N LEU A 29 2.92 -5.38 7.87
CA LEU A 29 2.31 -5.10 9.18
C LEU A 29 2.32 -6.32 10.10
N TRP A 30 2.80 -7.47 9.61
CA TRP A 30 2.80 -8.75 10.33
C TRP A 30 4.22 -9.20 10.61
N ASP A 31 4.34 -10.18 11.52
CA ASP A 31 5.59 -10.89 11.73
C ASP A 31 5.97 -11.65 10.44
N LEU A 32 7.21 -11.46 9.98
CA LEU A 32 7.75 -12.10 8.78
C LEU A 32 7.68 -13.63 8.87
N GLN A 33 7.75 -14.20 10.08
CA GLN A 33 7.61 -15.65 10.30
C GLN A 33 6.20 -16.18 9.95
N LYS A 34 5.19 -15.30 9.87
CA LYS A 34 3.81 -15.65 9.51
C LYS A 34 3.53 -15.50 8.01
N VAL A 35 4.53 -15.06 7.23
CA VAL A 35 4.40 -14.92 5.78
C VAL A 35 4.52 -16.31 5.13
N PRO A 36 3.59 -16.71 4.24
CA PRO A 36 3.70 -17.97 3.52
C PRO A 36 5.06 -18.08 2.81
N PRO A 37 5.80 -19.20 2.92
CA PRO A 37 7.18 -19.31 2.41
C PRO A 37 7.35 -18.89 0.95
N ARG A 38 6.37 -19.22 0.09
CA ARG A 38 6.35 -18.83 -1.33
C ARG A 38 6.31 -17.31 -1.57
N LEU A 39 5.84 -16.53 -0.60
CA LEU A 39 5.69 -15.07 -0.68
C LEU A 39 6.82 -14.33 0.03
N VAL A 40 7.72 -15.03 0.73
CA VAL A 40 8.83 -14.40 1.46
C VAL A 40 9.74 -13.58 0.53
N PRO A 41 10.22 -14.09 -0.63
CA PRO A 41 11.10 -13.31 -1.50
C PRO A 41 10.46 -12.02 -2.01
N VAL A 42 9.16 -12.06 -2.32
CA VAL A 42 8.37 -10.88 -2.75
C VAL A 42 8.19 -9.91 -1.59
N THR A 43 7.93 -10.42 -0.38
CA THR A 43 7.78 -9.61 0.82
C THR A 43 9.07 -8.90 1.20
N GLU A 44 10.22 -9.58 1.10
CA GLU A 44 11.53 -8.96 1.31
C GLU A 44 11.80 -7.82 0.32
N ASP A 45 11.38 -7.98 -0.94
CA ASP A 45 11.52 -6.91 -1.92
C ASP A 45 10.56 -5.74 -1.67
N HIS A 46 9.36 -6.00 -1.14
CA HIS A 46 8.48 -4.95 -0.62
C HIS A 46 9.09 -4.22 0.59
N ILE A 47 9.79 -4.92 1.49
CA ILE A 47 10.52 -4.30 2.61
C ILE A 47 11.59 -3.35 2.08
N ARG A 48 12.36 -3.76 1.07
CA ARG A 48 13.35 -2.89 0.42
C ARG A 48 12.69 -1.68 -0.25
N MET A 49 11.61 -1.90 -1.01
CA MET A 49 10.81 -0.84 -1.63
C MET A 49 10.29 0.17 -0.59
N HIS A 50 9.76 -0.31 0.53
CA HIS A 50 9.27 0.53 1.63
C HIS A 50 10.38 1.40 2.19
N ARG A 51 11.54 0.81 2.49
CA ARG A 51 12.70 1.54 3.02
C ARG A 51 13.18 2.64 2.07
N ILE A 52 13.26 2.36 0.76
CA ILE A 52 13.63 3.36 -0.24
C ILE A 52 12.66 4.55 -0.23
N LEU A 53 11.35 4.29 -0.10
CA LEU A 53 10.34 5.34 -0.04
C LEU A 53 10.41 6.13 1.27
N GLN A 54 10.64 5.46 2.41
CA GLN A 54 10.83 6.12 3.71
C GLN A 54 12.05 7.04 3.72
N ASP A 55 13.17 6.55 3.18
CA ASP A 55 14.44 7.28 3.12
C ASP A 55 14.43 8.35 2.00
N SER A 56 13.38 8.42 1.17
CA SER A 56 13.34 9.31 0.02
C SER A 56 13.15 10.79 0.40
N GLY A 57 12.49 11.09 1.53
CA GLY A 57 12.06 12.45 1.87
C GLY A 57 10.94 13.01 0.98
N LEU A 58 10.30 12.15 0.17
CA LEU A 58 9.09 12.48 -0.60
C LEU A 58 7.84 12.37 0.29
N ASP A 59 6.75 12.95 -0.18
CA ASP A 59 5.44 12.86 0.47
C ASP A 59 4.83 11.49 0.10
N CYS A 60 5.18 10.47 0.88
CA CYS A 60 4.87 9.07 0.59
C CYS A 60 3.63 8.58 1.33
N VAL A 61 2.77 7.80 0.67
CA VAL A 61 1.73 6.99 1.33
C VAL A 61 2.03 5.51 1.09
N TYR A 62 2.12 4.70 2.16
CA TYR A 62 2.46 3.28 2.08
C TYR A 62 1.20 2.42 2.20
N VAL A 63 0.61 2.04 1.07
CA VAL A 63 -0.63 1.28 1.01
C VAL A 63 -0.34 -0.20 1.17
N MET A 64 -0.88 -0.82 2.21
CA MET A 64 -0.60 -2.20 2.62
C MET A 64 -1.89 -3.04 2.58
N PRO A 65 -2.43 -3.33 1.38
CA PRO A 65 -3.66 -4.09 1.25
C PRO A 65 -3.45 -5.57 1.64
N PRO A 66 -4.50 -6.24 2.13
CA PRO A 66 -4.49 -7.69 2.34
C PRO A 66 -4.73 -8.42 1.01
N HIS A 67 -5.58 -9.45 0.98
CA HIS A 67 -5.94 -10.08 -0.28
C HIS A 67 -6.68 -9.06 -1.18
N ILE A 68 -6.24 -8.95 -2.43
CA ILE A 68 -6.87 -8.11 -3.45
C ILE A 68 -7.79 -9.02 -4.27
N ALA A 69 -9.09 -8.80 -4.17
CA ALA A 69 -10.10 -9.56 -4.91
C ALA A 69 -10.45 -8.86 -6.23
N ASP A 70 -10.59 -9.63 -7.30
CA ASP A 70 -10.95 -9.18 -8.65
C ASP A 70 -12.44 -9.34 -8.96
N ASP A 71 -13.16 -10.12 -8.15
CA ASP A 71 -14.58 -10.43 -8.30
C ASP A 71 -15.52 -9.54 -7.48
N GLN A 72 -14.97 -8.61 -6.70
CA GLN A 72 -15.72 -7.70 -5.83
C GLN A 72 -15.92 -6.31 -6.45
N PRO A 73 -17.07 -5.65 -6.25
CA PRO A 73 -17.38 -4.37 -6.88
C PRO A 73 -16.58 -3.19 -6.30
N LEU A 74 -16.68 -2.04 -6.97
CA LEU A 74 -16.34 -0.74 -6.39
C LEU A 74 -17.45 -0.35 -5.41
N THR A 75 -17.07 0.07 -4.20
CA THR A 75 -18.02 0.45 -3.15
C THR A 75 -17.71 1.84 -2.58
N GLY A 76 -16.44 2.18 -2.41
CA GLY A 76 -15.97 3.48 -1.91
C GLY A 76 -16.06 3.65 -0.39
N ASP A 77 -16.69 2.73 0.32
CA ASP A 77 -16.95 2.72 1.77
C ASP A 77 -16.12 1.64 2.51
N TYR A 78 -14.90 1.41 2.03
CA TYR A 78 -13.89 0.60 2.72
C TYR A 78 -13.33 1.30 3.97
N THR A 79 -12.77 0.49 4.88
CA THR A 79 -12.10 0.97 6.10
C THR A 79 -10.62 1.21 5.83
N VAL A 80 -10.09 2.34 6.33
CA VAL A 80 -8.65 2.67 6.29
C VAL A 80 -8.11 2.70 7.71
N THR A 81 -7.22 1.77 8.04
CA THR A 81 -6.54 1.71 9.35
C THR A 81 -5.09 2.16 9.20
N VAL A 82 -4.61 3.02 10.10
CA VAL A 82 -3.23 3.54 10.07
C VAL A 82 -2.35 2.73 11.01
N GLY A 83 -1.19 2.27 10.53
CA GLY A 83 -0.14 1.65 11.34
C GLY A 83 -0.46 0.26 11.89
N ALA A 84 -1.65 -0.29 11.61
CA ALA A 84 -2.10 -1.59 12.07
C ALA A 84 -2.98 -2.26 11.02
N SER A 85 -3.17 -3.57 11.16
CA SER A 85 -4.13 -4.34 10.36
C SER A 85 -5.57 -4.08 10.80
N GLY A 86 -6.53 -4.23 9.88
CA GLY A 86 -7.96 -4.11 10.14
C GLY A 86 -8.67 -5.45 10.38
N GLY A 87 -10.00 -5.39 10.51
CA GLY A 87 -10.84 -6.56 10.82
C GLY A 87 -11.05 -7.52 9.64
N SER A 88 -11.38 -6.99 8.46
CA SER A 88 -11.46 -7.78 7.22
C SER A 88 -10.07 -7.97 6.60
N ARG A 89 -9.85 -9.09 5.89
CA ARG A 89 -8.61 -9.43 5.17
C ARG A 89 -8.76 -9.40 3.65
N VAL A 90 -9.73 -8.65 3.13
CA VAL A 90 -9.93 -8.48 1.69
C VAL A 90 -10.19 -7.00 1.35
N ILE A 91 -9.75 -6.60 0.16
CA ILE A 91 -10.11 -5.36 -0.52
C ILE A 91 -10.32 -5.65 -2.00
N SER A 92 -11.32 -5.06 -2.65
CA SER A 92 -11.50 -5.20 -4.09
C SER A 92 -10.41 -4.43 -4.84
N THR A 93 -10.06 -4.90 -6.03
CA THR A 93 -9.15 -4.20 -6.94
C THR A 93 -9.65 -2.79 -7.24
N HIS A 94 -10.97 -2.63 -7.35
CA HIS A 94 -11.61 -1.35 -7.61
C HIS A 94 -11.53 -0.39 -6.43
N ASP A 95 -11.80 -0.85 -5.21
CA ASP A 95 -11.69 -0.03 -4.00
C ASP A 95 -10.24 0.34 -3.67
N LEU A 96 -9.30 -0.58 -3.92
CA LEU A 96 -7.87 -0.27 -3.83
C LEU A 96 -7.50 0.85 -4.81
N GLY A 97 -7.90 0.73 -6.08
CA GLY A 97 -7.67 1.77 -7.09
C GLY A 97 -8.30 3.11 -6.70
N HIS A 98 -9.54 3.08 -6.21
CA HIS A 98 -10.25 4.25 -5.72
C HIS A 98 -9.48 4.95 -4.58
N PHE A 99 -8.93 4.18 -3.62
CA PHE A 99 -8.13 4.76 -2.55
C PHE A 99 -6.80 5.34 -3.02
N LEU A 100 -6.11 4.69 -3.96
CA LEU A 100 -4.87 5.23 -4.52
C LEU A 100 -5.10 6.63 -5.12
N LEU A 101 -6.23 6.84 -5.80
CA LEU A 101 -6.64 8.15 -6.32
C LEU A 101 -7.02 9.12 -5.19
N ARG A 102 -7.76 8.66 -4.18
CA ARG A 102 -8.13 9.48 -3.02
C ARG A 102 -6.89 10.07 -2.32
N CYS A 103 -5.80 9.31 -2.21
CA CYS A 103 -4.55 9.78 -1.61
C CYS A 103 -3.88 10.95 -2.35
N LEU A 104 -4.23 11.19 -3.63
CA LEU A 104 -3.71 12.33 -4.40
C LEU A 104 -4.38 13.65 -4.01
N HIS A 105 -5.59 13.59 -3.42
CA HIS A 105 -6.38 14.76 -3.01
C HIS A 105 -6.29 15.07 -1.52
N THR A 106 -5.40 14.41 -0.78
CA THR A 106 -5.21 14.64 0.66
C THR A 106 -3.77 14.34 1.11
N SER A 107 -3.31 15.06 2.13
CA SER A 107 -2.04 14.80 2.82
C SER A 107 -2.22 14.02 4.13
N CYS A 108 -3.45 13.67 4.51
CA CYS A 108 -3.74 13.02 5.80
C CYS A 108 -3.03 11.66 5.99
N TYR A 109 -2.57 11.04 4.90
CA TYR A 109 -1.89 9.75 4.90
C TYR A 109 -0.38 9.83 4.63
N ASP A 110 0.17 11.03 4.52
CA ASP A 110 1.58 11.21 4.19
C ASP A 110 2.47 10.73 5.35
N GLY A 111 3.50 9.98 5.00
CA GLY A 111 4.37 9.26 5.93
C GLY A 111 3.72 8.07 6.64
N LYS A 112 2.48 7.67 6.27
CA LYS A 112 1.73 6.63 6.99
C LYS A 112 1.63 5.32 6.22
N SER A 113 1.75 4.24 6.98
CA SER A 113 1.33 2.90 6.54
C SER A 113 -0.17 2.75 6.71
N VAL A 114 -0.87 2.44 5.63
CA VAL A 114 -2.33 2.36 5.60
C VAL A 114 -2.80 1.00 5.15
N TYR A 115 -3.60 0.36 5.98
CA TYR A 115 -4.27 -0.90 5.70
C TYR A 115 -5.68 -0.63 5.21
N LEU A 116 -6.04 -1.20 4.06
CA LEU A 116 -7.37 -1.09 3.49
C LEU A 116 -8.08 -2.42 3.53
N SER A 117 -9.30 -2.44 4.06
CA SER A 117 -10.16 -3.60 3.92
C SER A 117 -11.63 -3.26 3.96
N ARG A 118 -12.44 -4.20 3.46
CA ARG A 118 -13.89 -4.15 3.48
C ARG A 118 -14.44 -5.55 3.67
N ASP A 119 -15.60 -5.63 4.31
CA ASP A 119 -16.40 -6.86 4.34
C ASP A 119 -17.44 -6.78 3.22
N TYR A 120 -17.25 -7.58 2.17
CA TYR A 120 -18.14 -7.62 0.99
C TYR A 120 -19.30 -8.61 1.14
N SER A 121 -19.38 -9.34 2.25
CA SER A 121 -20.45 -10.35 2.45
C SER A 121 -21.84 -9.76 2.66
N LYS A 122 -21.95 -8.44 2.77
CA LYS A 122 -23.17 -7.70 3.10
C LYS A 122 -23.87 -7.05 1.90
N ASP A 123 -23.32 -7.24 0.71
CA ASP A 123 -23.84 -6.69 -0.55
C ASP A 123 -24.53 -7.76 -1.40
#